data_AF-A0A6J7UWW5-F1
#
_entry.id   AF-A0A6J7UWW5-F1
#
_cell.length_a   1.000
_cell.length_b   1.000
_cell.length_c   1.000
_cell.angle_alpha   90.00
_cell.angle_beta   90.00
_cell.angle_gamma   90.00
#
_symmetry.space_group_name_H-M   'P 1'
#
loop_
_entity.id
_entity.type
_entity.pdbx_description
1 polymer ?
#
loop_
_entity_poly.entity_id
_entity_poly.type
_entity_poly.pdbx_seq_one_letter_code
_entity_poly.pdbx_strand_id
1 'polypeptide(L)' 'MGTALITPMVDRCDEEGLPAYLESSKRENLPFYHRFGFEVTEELTIARGCDPIWRMWRDPR' A
#
# COMPACT_ATOMS: atom_id res chain seq x y z
N MET A 1 12.53 -1.05 9.87
CA MET A 1 11.59 -1.85 10.68
C MET A 1 10.33 -2.23 9.90
N GLY A 2 9.66 -1.32 9.17
CA GLY A 2 8.45 -1.66 8.40
C GLY A 2 8.61 -2.77 7.32
N THR A 3 9.79 -2.90 6.71
CA THR A 3 10.09 -3.93 5.70
C THR A 3 9.89 -5.36 6.24
N ALA A 4 10.29 -5.61 7.50
CA ALA A 4 10.23 -6.95 8.09
C ALA A 4 8.80 -7.47 8.29
N LEU A 5 7.80 -6.59 8.27
CA LEU A 5 6.38 -6.95 8.34
C LEU A 5 5.74 -7.06 6.95
N ILE A 6 6.06 -6.13 6.04
CA ILE A 6 5.45 -6.08 4.71
C ILE A 6 5.93 -7.23 3.83
N THR A 7 7.23 -7.55 3.84
CA THR A 7 7.82 -8.62 3.01
C THR A 7 7.11 -9.97 3.18
N PRO A 8 7.01 -10.56 4.39
CA PRO A 8 6.36 -11.87 4.54
C PRO A 8 4.87 -11.85 4.18
N MET A 9 4.21 -10.68 4.27
CA MET A 9 2.82 -10.54 3.86
C MET A 9 2.67 -10.58 2.34
N VAL A 10 3.47 -9.79 1.61
CA VAL A 10 3.39 -9.78 0.14
C VAL A 10 3.87 -11.10 -0.47
N ASP A 11 4.88 -11.74 0.13
CA ASP A 11 5.37 -13.05 -0.31
C ASP A 11 4.26 -14.10 -0.21
N ARG A 12 3.52 -14.12 0.91
CA ARG A 12 2.38 -15.03 1.08
C ARG A 12 1.25 -14.72 0.10
N CYS A 13 0.95 -13.44 -0.13
CA CYS A 13 -0.05 -13.05 -1.13
C CYS A 13 0.34 -13.52 -2.54
N ASP A 14 1.62 -13.47 -2.89
CA ASP A 14 2.13 -14.01 -4.16
C ASP A 14 1.97 -15.53 -4.23
N GLU A 15 2.35 -16.26 -3.17
CA GLU A 15 2.18 -17.72 -3.09
C GLU A 15 0.71 -18.16 -3.23
N GLU A 16 -0.23 -17.38 -2.67
CA GLU A 16 -1.66 -17.66 -2.73
C GLU A 16 -2.33 -17.09 -4.00
N GLY A 17 -1.61 -16.35 -4.85
CA GLY A 17 -2.16 -15.69 -6.03
C GLY A 17 -3.21 -14.63 -5.70
N LEU A 18 -3.07 -13.97 -4.55
CA LEU A 18 -4.02 -12.98 -4.03
C LEU A 18 -3.46 -11.55 -4.15
N PRO A 19 -4.29 -10.58 -4.55
CA PRO A 19 -3.89 -9.18 -4.50
C PRO A 19 -3.80 -8.66 -3.06
N ALA A 20 -3.01 -7.61 -2.86
CA ALA A 20 -2.87 -6.93 -1.58
C ALA A 20 -3.36 -5.48 -1.67
N TYR A 21 -4.08 -5.05 -0.64
CA TYR A 21 -4.59 -3.69 -0.49
C TYR A 21 -4.04 -3.03 0.77
N LEU A 22 -3.71 -1.74 0.68
CA LEU A 22 -3.38 -0.94 1.84
C LEU A 22 -3.82 0.51 1.68
N GLU A 23 -3.87 1.21 2.80
CA GLU A 23 -4.14 2.64 2.87
C GLU A 23 -2.95 3.34 3.54
N SER A 24 -2.52 4.46 2.97
CA SER A 24 -1.50 5.32 3.57
C SER A 24 -2.10 6.68 3.87
N SER A 25 -1.85 7.20 5.08
CA SER A 25 -2.26 8.57 5.47
C SER A 25 -1.11 9.58 5.35
N LYS A 26 0.02 9.20 4.75
CA LYS A 26 1.21 10.05 4.59
C LYS A 26 1.82 9.87 3.20
N ARG A 27 1.87 10.96 2.42
CA ARG A 27 2.45 10.96 1.06
C ARG A 27 3.91 10.49 1.05
N GLU A 28 4.65 10.81 2.09
CA GLU A 28 6.06 10.44 2.26
C GLU A 28 6.28 8.92 2.35
N ASN A 29 5.23 8.16 2.71
CA ASN A 29 5.31 6.71 2.80
C ASN A 29 5.03 6.02 1.45
N LEU A 30 4.49 6.71 0.45
CA LEU A 30 4.16 6.08 -0.85
C LEU A 30 5.40 5.47 -1.52
N PRO A 31 6.57 6.15 -1.59
CA PRO A 31 7.78 5.55 -2.15
C PRO A 31 8.24 4.30 -1.38
N PHE A 32 7.88 4.15 -0.10
CA PHE A 32 8.17 2.92 0.65
C PHE A 32 7.31 1.76 0.16
N TYR A 33 6.01 1.96 -0.03
CA TYR A 33 5.09 0.91 -0.50
C TYR A 33 5.28 0.59 -1.99
N HIS A 34 5.61 1.58 -2.82
CA HIS A 34 5.93 1.36 -4.23
C HIS A 34 7.05 0.33 -4.45
N ARG A 35 8.05 0.28 -3.54
CA ARG A 35 9.13 -0.72 -3.62
C ARG A 35 8.65 -2.17 -3.47
N PHE A 36 7.50 -2.39 -2.86
CA PHE A 36 6.88 -3.72 -2.74
C PHE A 36 5.87 -4.00 -3.84
N GLY A 37 5.72 -3.11 -4.83
CA GLY A 37 4.81 -3.28 -5.96
C GLY A 37 3.39 -2.75 -5.73
N PHE A 38 3.15 -2.01 -4.65
CA PHE A 38 1.90 -1.28 -4.48
C PHE A 38 1.86 -0.04 -5.36
N GLU A 39 0.73 0.24 -5.98
CA GLU A 39 0.45 1.42 -6.80
C GLU A 39 -0.73 2.18 -6.23
N VAL A 40 -0.69 3.52 -6.29
CA VAL A 40 -1.81 4.35 -5.83
C VAL A 40 -2.97 4.19 -6.81
N THR A 41 -4.11 3.75 -6.31
CA THR A 41 -5.35 3.64 -7.10
C THR A 41 -6.28 4.83 -6.87
N GLU A 42 -6.28 5.40 -5.66
CA GLU A 42 -7.15 6.51 -5.31
C GLU A 42 -6.54 7.39 -4.22
N GLU A 43 -6.75 8.71 -4.34
CA GLU A 43 -6.47 9.70 -3.29
C GLU A 43 -7.81 10.20 -2.74
N LEU A 44 -8.11 9.91 -1.47
CA LEU A 44 -9.35 10.31 -0.82
C LEU A 44 -9.11 11.41 0.20
N THR A 45 -9.86 12.50 0.06
CA THR A 45 -10.00 13.51 1.11
C THR A 45 -11.28 13.24 1.90
N ILE A 46 -11.15 12.70 3.11
CA ILE A 46 -12.29 12.31 3.96
C ILE A 46 -13.09 13.54 4.43
N ALA A 47 -12.41 14.63 4.75
CA ALA A 47 -13.01 15.90 5.13
C ALA A 47 -12.09 17.06 4.76
N ARG A 48 -12.68 18.26 4.57
CA ARG A 48 -11.93 19.48 4.26
C ARG A 48 -10.95 19.78 5.41
N GLY A 49 -9.65 19.78 5.11
CA GLY A 49 -8.59 20.07 6.08
C GLY A 49 -7.92 18.85 6.71
N CYS A 50 -8.36 17.63 6.38
CA CYS A 50 -7.64 16.39 6.75
C CYS A 50 -6.58 16.04 5.68
N ASP A 51 -5.48 15.42 6.12
CA ASP A 51 -4.55 14.80 5.20
C ASP A 51 -5.27 13.72 4.38
N PRO A 52 -5.02 13.65 3.07
CA PRO A 52 -5.65 12.64 2.24
C PRO A 52 -5.14 11.24 2.58
N ILE A 53 -5.96 10.24 2.27
CA ILE A 53 -5.61 8.83 2.34
C ILE A 53 -5.38 8.33 0.93
N TRP A 54 -4.22 7.73 0.70
CA TRP A 54 -3.90 7.07 -0.55
C TRP A 54 -4.22 5.59 -0.42
N ARG A 55 -5.19 5.13 -1.21
CA ARG A 55 -5.45 3.72 -1.43
C ARG A 55 -4.42 3.18 -2.38
N MET A 56 -3.84 2.05 -2.03
CA MET A 56 -2.86 1.39 -2.86
C MET A 56 -3.23 -0.07 -3.09
N TRP A 57 -3.02 -0.51 -4.33
CA TRP A 57 -3.27 -1.86 -4.79
C TRP A 57 -1.99 -2.51 -5.29
N ARG A 58 -1.88 -3.81 -5.09
CA ARG A 58 -0.81 -4.63 -5.62
C ARG A 58 -1.41 -5.92 -6.14
N ASP A 59 -1.19 -6.21 -7.41
CA ASP A 59 -1.48 -7.52 -7.97
C ASP A 59 -0.42 -8.55 -7.53
N PRO A 60 -0.80 -9.84 -7.36
CA PRO A 60 0.17 -10.89 -7.07
C PRO A 60 1.20 -11.01 -8.20
N ARG A 61 2.43 -11.36 -7.84
CA ARG A 61 3.56 -11.49 -8.76
C ARG A 61 3.94 -12.92 -9.05
#